data_AF-F0GAX8-F1
#
_entry.id   AF-F0GAX8-F1
#
_cell.length_a   1.000
_cell.length_b   1.000
_cell.length_c   1.000
_cell.angle_alpha   90.00
_cell.angle_beta   90.00
_cell.angle_gamma   90.00
#
_symmetry.space_group_name_H-M   'P 1'
#
loop_
_entity.id
_entity.type
_entity.pdbx_description
1 polymer ?
#
loop_
_entity_poly.entity_id
_entity_poly.type
_entity_poly.pdbx_seq_one_letter_code
_entity_poly.pdbx_strand_id
1 'polypeptide(L)'
;AAIASGIACVTFGFFAGHSTASGWVGRLATQGKGQAAALYLLSYYLGSSIVGSLGGRFWSTHGWPGVVALVAGLLVVGCAAAVWLRGRERSGHA
;
A
#
# COMPACT_ATOMS: atom_id res chain seq x y z
N ALA A 1 -24.61 7.38 2.12
CA ALA A 1 -24.29 6.26 1.20
C ALA A 1 -22.87 6.35 0.64
N ALA A 2 -22.54 7.39 -0.14
CA ALA A 2 -21.24 7.51 -0.84
C ALA A 2 -20.00 7.37 0.07
N ILE A 3 -19.98 8.00 1.25
CA ILE A 3 -18.84 7.91 2.19
C ILE A 3 -18.65 6.47 2.68
N ALA A 4 -19.73 5.79 3.07
CA ALA A 4 -19.67 4.41 3.54
C ALA A 4 -19.19 3.45 2.44
N SER A 5 -19.70 3.62 1.20
CA SER A 5 -19.24 2.84 0.05
C SER A 5 -17.77 3.10 -0.28
N GLY A 6 -17.31 4.34 -0.17
CA GLY A 6 -15.91 4.72 -0.35
C GLY A 6 -15.00 4.07 0.69
N ILE A 7 -15.38 4.13 1.97
CA ILE A 7 -14.65 3.46 3.05
C ILE A 7 -14.60 1.95 2.80
N ALA A 8 -15.74 1.32 2.49
CA ALA A 8 -15.79 -0.11 2.19
C ALA A 8 -14.86 -0.51 1.03
N CYS A 9 -14.84 0.27 -0.05
CA CYS A 9 -13.97 0.05 -1.19
C CYS A 9 -12.48 0.14 -0.81
N VAL A 10 -12.08 1.20 -0.09
CA VAL A 10 -10.69 1.40 0.35
C VAL A 10 -10.27 0.30 1.32
N THR A 11 -11.11 -0.05 2.29
CA THR A 11 -10.84 -1.12 3.25
C THR A 11 -10.66 -2.46 2.52
N PHE A 12 -11.59 -2.83 1.63
CA PHE A 12 -11.49 -4.06 0.86
C PHE A 12 -10.21 -4.11 0.02
N GLY A 13 -9.92 -3.03 -0.71
CA GLY A 13 -8.71 -2.92 -1.54
C GLY A 13 -7.42 -3.03 -0.72
N PHE A 14 -7.36 -2.37 0.44
CA PHE A 14 -6.22 -2.45 1.36
C PHE A 14 -5.99 -3.88 1.87
N PHE A 15 -7.03 -4.55 2.37
CA PHE A 15 -6.90 -5.91 2.88
C PHE A 15 -6.52 -6.91 1.78
N ALA A 16 -7.11 -6.79 0.58
CA ALA A 16 -6.78 -7.62 -0.57
C ALA A 16 -5.32 -7.44 -1.01
N GLY A 17 -4.87 -6.18 -1.13
CA GLY A 17 -3.49 -5.85 -1.49
C GLY A 17 -2.48 -6.29 -0.44
N HIS A 18 -2.75 -5.99 0.85
CA HIS A 18 -1.88 -6.36 1.97
C HIS A 18 -1.72 -7.88 2.09
N SER A 19 -2.82 -8.64 1.98
CA SER A 19 -2.79 -10.10 2.05
C SER A 19 -2.01 -10.70 0.88
N THR A 20 -2.19 -10.15 -0.32
CA THR A 20 -1.45 -10.58 -1.52
C THR A 20 0.05 -10.30 -1.38
N ALA A 21 0.42 -9.08 -1.00
CA ALA A 21 1.82 -8.70 -0.82
C ALA A 21 2.51 -9.54 0.26
N SER A 22 1.87 -9.70 1.43
CA SER A 22 2.36 -10.52 2.53
C SER A 22 2.53 -11.99 2.11
N GLY A 23 1.54 -12.55 1.40
CA GLY A 23 1.61 -13.92 0.88
C GLY A 23 2.72 -14.12 -0.16
N TRP A 24 2.98 -13.10 -0.98
CA TRP A 24 4.05 -13.13 -1.99
C TRP A 24 5.44 -13.10 -1.36
N VAL A 25 5.66 -12.30 -0.32
CA VAL A 25 6.97 -12.24 0.38
C VAL A 25 7.38 -13.63 0.89
N GLY A 26 6.43 -14.38 1.48
CA GLY A 26 6.68 -15.75 1.94
C GLY A 26 6.89 -16.76 0.81
N ARG A 27 6.23 -16.58 -0.34
CA ARG A 27 6.38 -17.45 -1.52
C ARG A 27 7.67 -17.20 -2.30
N LEU A 28 8.10 -15.94 -2.45
CA LEU A 28 9.31 -15.56 -3.19
C LEU A 28 10.59 -15.88 -2.41
N ALA A 29 10.53 -15.87 -1.08
CA ALA A 29 11.69 -16.16 -0.24
C ALA A 29 12.02 -17.67 -0.25
N THR A 30 13.02 -18.06 -1.07
CA THR A 30 13.57 -19.42 -1.09
C THR A 30 14.50 -19.71 0.10
N GLN A 31 15.18 -18.68 0.59
CA GLN A 31 16.06 -18.70 1.77
C GLN A 31 15.74 -17.51 2.66
N GLY A 32 16.02 -17.59 3.98
CA GLY A 32 15.89 -16.43 4.87
C GLY A 32 14.46 -15.88 5.03
N LYS A 33 13.43 -16.75 5.03
CA LYS A 33 12.01 -16.35 5.10
C LYS A 33 11.69 -15.40 6.26
N GLY A 34 12.32 -15.59 7.41
CA GLY A 34 12.17 -14.69 8.57
C GLY A 34 12.67 -13.28 8.30
N GLN A 35 13.80 -13.13 7.60
CA GLN A 35 14.33 -11.81 7.21
C GLN A 35 13.46 -11.14 6.15
N ALA A 36 12.97 -11.91 5.17
CA ALA A 36 12.05 -11.38 4.15
C ALA A 36 10.75 -10.86 4.78
N ALA A 37 10.15 -11.63 5.70
CA ALA A 37 8.99 -11.20 6.46
C ALA A 37 9.29 -9.96 7.32
N ALA A 38 10.44 -9.94 8.01
CA ALA A 38 10.85 -8.78 8.80
C ALA A 38 11.00 -7.51 7.95
N LEU A 39 11.54 -7.61 6.73
CA LEU A 39 11.67 -6.47 5.80
C LEU A 39 10.29 -5.97 5.33
N TYR A 40 9.35 -6.88 5.08
CA TYR A 40 7.96 -6.52 4.78
C TYR A 40 7.31 -5.77 5.96
N LEU A 41 7.42 -6.30 7.18
CA LEU A 41 6.90 -5.64 8.38
C LEU A 41 7.55 -4.29 8.62
N LEU A 42 8.87 -4.21 8.49
CA LEU A 42 9.62 -2.95 8.62
C LEU A 42 9.08 -1.91 7.63
N SER A 43 8.93 -2.29 6.36
CA SER A 43 8.40 -1.42 5.32
C SER A 43 6.96 -0.99 5.61
N TYR A 44 6.12 -1.91 6.06
CA TYR A 44 4.74 -1.66 6.45
C TYR A 44 4.64 -0.64 7.59
N TYR A 45 5.40 -0.85 8.67
CA TYR A 45 5.39 0.05 9.82
C TYR A 45 6.05 1.39 9.54
N LEU A 46 7.13 1.41 8.74
CA LEU A 46 7.79 2.65 8.33
C LEU A 46 6.85 3.51 7.48
N GLY A 47 6.21 2.89 6.47
CA GLY A 47 5.20 3.56 5.64
C GLY A 47 4.04 4.08 6.47
N SER A 48 3.49 3.26 7.36
CA SER A 48 2.40 3.65 8.27
C SER A 48 2.79 4.81 9.19
N SER A 49 4.02 4.84 9.69
CA SER A 49 4.51 5.93 10.55
C SER A 49 4.62 7.25 9.79
N ILE A 50 5.17 7.22 8.58
CA ILE A 50 5.31 8.40 7.71
C ILE A 50 3.93 8.91 7.30
N VAL A 51 3.08 8.03 6.76
CA VAL A 51 1.75 8.40 6.27
C VAL A 51 0.84 8.81 7.41
N GLY A 52 0.90 8.15 8.58
CA GLY A 52 0.14 8.54 9.76
C GLY A 52 0.49 9.94 10.25
N SER A 53 1.79 10.26 10.30
CA SER A 53 2.28 11.59 10.67
C SER A 53 1.86 12.66 9.65
N LEU A 54 1.96 12.35 8.35
CA LEU A 54 1.50 13.25 7.29
C LEU A 54 -0.03 13.41 7.31
N GLY A 55 -0.78 12.34 7.54
CA GLY A 55 -2.24 12.37 7.64
C GLY A 55 -2.73 13.35 8.69
N GLY A 56 -2.10 13.37 9.87
CA GLY A 56 -2.38 14.37 10.91
C GLY A 56 -2.14 15.80 10.44
N ARG A 57 -1.04 16.05 9.71
CA ARG A 57 -0.75 17.38 9.14
C ARG A 57 -1.73 17.78 8.04
N PHE A 58 -2.10 16.88 7.15
CA PHE A 58 -3.05 17.16 6.08
C PHE A 58 -4.44 17.45 6.65
N TRP A 59 -4.85 16.72 7.68
CA TRP A 59 -6.08 17.00 8.41
C TRP A 59 -6.06 18.37 9.10
N SER A 60 -4.97 18.71 9.81
CA SER A 60 -4.92 19.99 10.54
C SER A 60 -4.87 21.22 9.64
N THR A 61 -4.32 21.10 8.43
CA THR A 61 -4.13 22.23 7.50
C THR A 61 -5.23 22.34 6.45
N HIS A 62 -5.77 21.23 5.96
CA HIS A 62 -6.71 21.19 4.84
C HIS A 62 -8.01 20.43 5.16
N GLY A 63 -8.17 19.93 6.40
CA GLY A 63 -9.35 19.18 6.82
C GLY A 63 -9.55 17.88 6.04
N TRP A 64 -10.81 17.54 5.79
CA TRP A 64 -11.18 16.31 5.09
C TRP A 64 -10.69 16.22 3.64
N PRO A 65 -10.76 17.28 2.80
CA PRO A 65 -10.20 17.25 1.45
C PRO A 65 -8.71 16.92 1.41
N GLY A 66 -7.93 17.39 2.40
CA GLY A 66 -6.51 17.06 2.52
C GLY A 66 -6.28 15.55 2.72
N VAL A 67 -7.06 14.92 3.59
CA VAL A 67 -7.00 13.47 3.82
C VAL A 67 -7.39 12.70 2.55
N VAL A 68 -8.44 13.14 1.86
CA VAL A 68 -8.85 12.52 0.58
C VAL A 68 -7.74 12.62 -0.45
N ALA A 69 -7.10 13.78 -0.60
CA ALA A 69 -5.99 13.99 -1.54
C ALA A 69 -4.78 13.11 -1.20
N LEU A 70 -4.43 13.00 0.09
CA LEU A 70 -3.35 12.12 0.55
C LEU A 70 -3.63 10.65 0.21
N VAL A 71 -4.82 10.14 0.55
CA VAL A 71 -5.21 8.75 0.28
C VAL A 71 -5.28 8.48 -1.22
N ALA A 72 -5.87 9.39 -2.00
CA ALA A 72 -5.93 9.26 -3.46
C ALA A 72 -4.53 9.24 -4.10
N GLY A 73 -3.62 10.10 -3.64
CA GLY A 73 -2.23 10.11 -4.09
C GLY A 73 -1.51 8.78 -3.80
N LEU A 74 -1.68 8.24 -2.59
CA LEU A 74 -1.10 6.94 -2.22
C LEU A 74 -1.65 5.79 -3.07
N LEU A 75 -2.96 5.81 -3.39
CA LEU A 75 -3.57 4.82 -4.28
C LEU A 75 -2.97 4.91 -5.69
N VAL A 76 -2.79 6.12 -6.24
CA VAL A 76 -2.16 6.31 -7.55
C VAL A 76 -0.74 5.74 -7.56
N VAL A 77 0.06 6.04 -6.53
CA VAL A 77 1.42 5.49 -6.39
C VAL A 77 1.41 3.97 -6.30
N GLY A 78 0.50 3.39 -5.50
CA GLY A 78 0.35 1.94 -5.38
C GLY A 78 -0.05 1.27 -6.70
N CYS A 79 -1.01 1.84 -7.44
CA CYS A 79 -1.40 1.38 -8.76
C CYS A 79 -0.25 1.48 -9.77
N ALA A 80 0.49 2.59 -9.78
CA ALA A 80 1.64 2.76 -10.65
C ALA A 80 2.73 1.72 -10.36
N ALA A 81 3.03 1.46 -9.08
CA ALA A 81 3.96 0.42 -8.68
C ALA A 81 3.50 -0.97 -9.14
N ALA A 82 2.22 -1.29 -8.97
CA ALA A 82 1.66 -2.57 -9.42
C ALA A 82 1.76 -2.75 -10.95
N VAL A 83 1.45 -1.71 -11.73
CA VAL A 83 1.58 -1.73 -13.19
C VAL A 83 3.05 -1.88 -13.61
N TRP A 84 3.95 -1.18 -12.92
CA TRP A 84 5.39 -1.27 -13.18
C TRP A 84 5.94 -2.67 -12.90
N LEU A 85 5.58 -3.28 -11.76
CA LEU A 85 5.94 -4.67 -11.45
C LEU A 85 5.42 -5.64 -12.52
N ARG A 86 4.16 -5.50 -12.92
CA ARG A 86 3.57 -6.30 -14.01
C ARG A 86 4.32 -6.17 -15.32
N GLY A 87 4.82 -4.97 -15.64
CA GLY A 87 5.65 -4.73 -16.81
C GLY A 87 6.98 -5.48 -16.74
N ARG A 88 7.64 -5.45 -15.57
CA ARG A 88 8.91 -6.17 -15.35
C ARG A 88 8.78 -7.68 -15.44
N GLU A 89 7.70 -8.24 -14.91
CA GLU A 89 7.41 -9.68 -15.03
C GLU A 89 7.29 -10.11 -16.49
N ARG A 90 6.67 -9.28 -17.35
CA ARG A 90 6.53 -9.58 -18.78
C ARG A 90 7.85 -9.47 -19.54
N SER A 91 8.68 -8.49 -19.21
CA SER A 91 9.99 -8.31 -19.85
C SER A 91 11.03 -9.35 -19.44
N GLY A 92 10.87 -10.00 -18.27
CA GLY A 92 11.77 -11.06 -17.83
C GLY A 92 11.49 -12.45 -18.45
N HIS A 93 10.38 -12.60 -19.18
CA HIS A 93 9.99 -13.84 -19.88
C HIS A 93 10.16 -13.74 -21.41
N ALA A 94 10.67 -12.62 -21.93
CA ALA A 94 11.05 -12.42 -23.33
C ALA A 94 12.56 -12.53 -23.47
#